data_AF-A0A8I1EJT7-F1
#
_entry.id   AF-A0A8I1EJT7-F1
#
_cell.length_a   1.000
_cell.length_b   1.000
_cell.length_c   1.000
_cell.angle_alpha   90.00
_cell.angle_beta   90.00
_cell.angle_gamma   90.00
#
_symmetry.space_group_name_H-M   'P 1'
#
loop_
_entity.id
_entity.type
_entity.pdbx_description
1 polymer ?
#
loop_
_entity_poly.entity_id
_entity_poly.type
_entity_poly.pdbx_seq_one_letter_code
_entity_poly.pdbx_strand_id
1 'polypeptide(L)'
;MTPVQLAEFVGQHGQEEAAKKLGTSQAAISKAIRSGRQILVRARAGGRLEAFELKSFPCSGAVDRPRADLELIMSSIVGLAEPTEVAVQTSSTWEVE
;
A
#
# COMPACT_ATOMS: atom_id res chain seq x y z
N MET A 1 -12.03 3.41 6.56
CA MET A 1 -12.40 2.98 5.20
C MET A 1 -11.49 1.85 4.77
N THR A 2 -12.07 0.81 4.17
CA THR A 2 -11.32 -0.29 3.55
C THR A 2 -10.51 0.24 2.36
N PRO A 3 -9.23 -0.15 2.20
CA PRO A 3 -8.46 0.18 1.01
C PRO A 3 -9.13 -0.37 -0.26
N VAL A 4 -9.03 0.36 -1.37
CA VAL A 4 -9.57 -0.04 -2.68
C VAL A 4 -8.45 -0.15 -3.70
N GLN A 5 -8.64 -0.94 -4.76
CA GLN A 5 -7.64 -1.02 -5.83
C GLN A 5 -7.54 0.30 -6.61
N LEU A 6 -6.35 0.62 -7.12
CA LEU A 6 -6.15 1.83 -7.93
C LEU A 6 -7.08 1.86 -9.16
N ALA A 7 -7.31 0.71 -9.80
CA ALA A 7 -8.21 0.63 -10.95
C ALA A 7 -9.65 0.97 -10.58
N GLU A 8 -10.12 0.51 -9.41
CA GLU A 8 -11.45 0.83 -8.89
C GLU A 8 -11.56 2.31 -8.50
N PHE A 9 -10.57 2.83 -7.80
CA PHE A 9 -10.50 4.24 -7.43
C PHE A 9 -10.53 5.16 -8.67
N VAL A 10 -9.83 4.77 -9.74
CA VAL A 10 -9.87 5.45 -11.04
C VAL A 10 -11.23 5.29 -11.72
N GLY A 11 -11.91 4.17 -11.57
CA GLY A 11 -13.28 3.99 -12.07
C GLY A 11 -14.28 4.96 -11.42
N GLN A 12 -14.07 5.30 -10.14
CA GLN A 12 -14.93 6.22 -9.39
C GLN A 12 -14.66 7.71 -9.68
N HIS A 13 -13.40 8.08 -9.92
CA HIS A 13 -13.00 9.49 -10.04
C HIS A 13 -12.54 9.90 -11.45
N GLY A 14 -12.16 8.96 -12.30
CA GLY A 14 -11.43 9.21 -13.54
C GLY A 14 -9.91 9.31 -13.30
N GLN A 15 -9.13 9.10 -14.36
CA GLN A 15 -7.66 9.04 -14.27
C GLN A 15 -7.03 10.38 -13.86
N GLU A 16 -7.55 11.50 -14.39
CA GLU A 16 -6.98 12.82 -14.13
C GLU A 16 -7.20 13.25 -12.68
N GLU A 17 -8.43 13.12 -12.17
CA GLU A 17 -8.75 13.44 -10.78
C GLU A 17 -8.07 12.48 -9.80
N ALA A 18 -7.99 11.19 -10.12
CA ALA A 18 -7.22 10.25 -9.31
C ALA A 18 -5.73 10.65 -9.24
N ALA A 19 -5.15 11.09 -10.36
CA ALA A 19 -3.77 11.55 -10.39
C ALA A 19 -3.56 12.81 -9.52
N LYS A 20 -4.46 13.80 -9.63
CA LYS A 20 -4.44 15.01 -8.79
C LYS A 20 -4.52 14.65 -7.31
N LYS A 21 -5.48 13.80 -6.92
CA LYS A 21 -5.69 13.38 -5.53
C LYS A 21 -4.52 12.58 -4.94
N LEU A 22 -3.82 11.81 -5.77
CA LEU A 22 -2.65 11.02 -5.37
C LEU A 22 -1.33 11.78 -5.50
N GLY A 23 -1.35 13.02 -5.99
CA GLY A 23 -0.14 13.83 -6.19
C GLY A 23 0.80 13.25 -7.25
N THR A 24 0.26 12.68 -8.32
CA THR A 24 1.02 12.09 -9.43
C THR A 24 0.50 12.57 -10.80
N SER A 25 1.06 12.08 -11.90
CA SER A 25 0.61 12.40 -13.25
C SER A 25 -0.39 11.37 -13.78
N GLN A 26 -1.30 11.80 -14.66
CA GLN A 26 -2.23 10.89 -15.36
C GLN A 26 -1.47 9.79 -16.11
N ALA A 27 -0.31 10.11 -16.69
CA ALA A 27 0.56 9.15 -17.36
C ALA A 27 1.09 8.06 -16.40
N ALA A 28 1.42 8.41 -15.16
CA ALA A 28 1.84 7.44 -14.15
C ALA A 28 0.70 6.49 -13.75
N ILE A 29 -0.52 7.01 -13.60
CA ILE A 29 -1.73 6.20 -13.35
C ILE A 29 -1.98 5.25 -14.53
N SER A 30 -1.97 5.77 -15.76
CA SER A 30 -2.16 4.98 -16.99
C SER A 30 -1.10 3.87 -17.12
N LYS A 31 0.17 4.18 -16.83
CA LYS A 31 1.24 3.18 -16.82
C LYS A 31 0.97 2.11 -15.77
N ALA A 32 0.56 2.50 -14.56
CA ALA A 32 0.36 1.57 -13.46
C ALA A 32 -0.77 0.57 -13.71
N ILE A 33 -1.90 1.05 -14.26
CA ILE A 33 -3.03 0.21 -14.65
C ILE A 33 -2.61 -0.74 -15.77
N ARG A 34 -2.00 -0.22 -16.84
CA ARG A 34 -1.58 -1.05 -17.99
C ARG A 34 -0.57 -2.13 -17.62
N SER A 35 0.37 -1.83 -16.72
CA SER A 35 1.34 -2.81 -16.23
C SER A 35 0.77 -3.76 -15.17
N GLY A 36 -0.51 -3.63 -14.81
CA GLY A 36 -1.16 -4.50 -13.84
C GLY A 36 -0.57 -4.43 -12.43
N ARG A 37 -0.03 -3.27 -12.01
CA ARG A 37 0.53 -3.11 -10.66
C ARG A 37 -0.55 -3.28 -9.61
N GLN A 38 -0.23 -3.99 -8.54
CA GLN A 38 -1.12 -4.16 -7.39
C GLN A 38 -0.96 -2.97 -6.45
N ILE A 39 -1.76 -1.93 -6.69
CA ILE A 39 -1.73 -0.70 -5.91
C ILE A 39 -3.06 -0.56 -5.17
N LEU A 40 -2.97 -0.35 -3.85
CA LEU A 40 -4.10 -0.05 -2.98
C LEU A 40 -4.10 1.43 -2.62
N VAL A 41 -5.28 2.03 -2.63
CA VAL A 41 -5.53 3.41 -2.22
C VAL A 41 -6.38 3.39 -0.94
N ARG A 42 -5.95 4.14 0.08
CA ARG A 42 -6.63 4.25 1.37
C ARG A 42 -6.84 5.71 1.74
N ALA A 43 -8.07 6.04 2.15
CA ALA A 43 -8.36 7.32 2.80
C ALA A 43 -7.96 7.28 4.29
N ARG A 44 -7.16 8.26 4.72
CA ARG A 44 -6.85 8.54 6.13
C ARG A 44 -7.90 9.48 6.74
N ALA A 45 -7.89 9.56 8.06
CA ALA A 45 -8.56 10.64 8.78
C ALA A 45 -8.09 12.01 8.24
N GLY A 46 -9.03 12.94 8.08
CA GLY A 46 -8.75 14.28 7.51
C GLY A 46 -8.74 14.34 5.98
N GLY A 47 -9.22 13.31 5.28
CA GLY A 47 -9.43 13.35 3.82
C GLY A 47 -8.17 13.18 2.98
N ARG A 48 -7.01 12.98 3.61
CA ARG A 48 -5.75 12.66 2.93
C ARG A 48 -5.80 11.24 2.36
N LEU A 49 -5.30 11.06 1.14
CA LEU A 49 -5.13 9.75 0.54
C LEU A 49 -3.70 9.25 0.71
N GLU A 50 -3.58 7.95 0.94
CA GLU A 50 -2.33 7.20 0.88
C GLU A 50 -2.49 6.08 -0.15
N ALA A 51 -1.39 5.70 -0.80
CA ALA A 51 -1.36 4.55 -1.70
C ALA A 51 -0.13 3.69 -1.44
N PHE A 52 -0.30 2.38 -1.55
CA PHE A 52 0.74 1.38 -1.33
C PHE A 52 0.79 0.42 -2.52
N GLU A 53 2.00 0.06 -2.94
CA GLU A 53 2.21 -0.95 -3.99
C GLU A 53 2.73 -2.24 -3.37
N LEU A 54 2.09 -3.35 -3.73
CA LEU A 54 2.56 -4.68 -3.40
C LEU A 54 3.37 -5.23 -4.57
N LYS A 55 4.61 -5.64 -4.28
CA LYS A 55 5.50 -6.23 -5.28
C LYS A 55 6.37 -7.31 -4.64
N SER A 56 6.54 -8.42 -5.34
CA SER A 56 7.40 -9.51 -4.89
C SER A 56 8.86 -9.07 -4.83
N PHE A 57 9.57 -9.47 -3.79
CA PHE A 57 11.03 -9.37 -3.72
C PHE A 57 11.67 -10.72 -4.08
N PRO A 58 12.75 -10.78 -4.89
CA PRO A 58 13.37 -9.67 -5.60
C PRO A 58 12.49 -9.15 -6.74
N CYS A 59 12.58 -7.85 -7.02
CA CYS A 59 11.74 -7.15 -8.01
C CYS A 59 12.22 -7.29 -9.48
N SER A 60 13.30 -8.04 -9.72
CA SER A 60 14.01 -8.14 -10.99
C SER A 60 13.54 -9.33 -11.84
N GLY A 61 13.37 -9.08 -13.14
CA GLY A 61 13.21 -10.09 -14.19
C GLY A 61 11.77 -10.44 -14.54
N ALA A 62 11.53 -10.63 -15.85
CA ALA A 62 10.29 -11.09 -16.49
C ALA A 62 9.94 -12.55 -16.13
N VAL A 63 9.96 -12.86 -14.84
CA VAL A 63 9.38 -14.08 -14.32
C VAL A 63 7.89 -13.76 -14.21
N ASP A 64 7.06 -14.52 -14.92
CA ASP A 64 5.62 -14.60 -14.68
C ASP A 64 5.41 -15.14 -13.27
N ARG A 65 5.68 -14.29 -12.27
CA ARG A 65 5.46 -14.65 -10.88
C ARG A 65 3.96 -14.57 -10.69
N PRO A 66 3.35 -15.59 -10.07
CA PRO A 66 1.96 -15.47 -9.67
C PRO A 66 1.82 -14.16 -8.90
N ARG A 67 0.91 -13.30 -9.37
CA ARG A 67 0.54 -12.06 -8.70
C ARG A 67 0.39 -12.39 -7.22
N ALA A 68 1.05 -11.64 -6.36
CA ALA A 68 0.95 -11.85 -4.93
C ALA A 68 -0.54 -11.82 -4.57
N ASP A 69 -1.06 -12.87 -3.96
CA ASP A 69 -2.48 -12.96 -3.64
C ASP A 69 -2.79 -11.90 -2.59
N LEU A 70 -3.45 -10.83 -3.05
CA LEU A 70 -3.72 -9.66 -2.23
C LEU A 70 -4.61 -10.01 -1.05
N GLU A 71 -5.61 -10.87 -1.28
CA GLU A 71 -6.55 -11.30 -0.25
C GLU A 71 -5.83 -12.11 0.83
N LEU A 72 -4.97 -13.05 0.40
CA LEU A 72 -4.15 -13.83 1.32
C LEU A 72 -3.21 -12.95 2.16
N ILE A 73 -2.57 -11.96 1.54
CA ILE A 73 -1.63 -11.06 2.22
C ILE A 73 -2.37 -10.12 3.18
N MET A 74 -3.48 -9.52 2.76
CA MET A 74 -4.29 -8.67 3.64
C MET A 74 -4.84 -9.47 4.83
N SER A 75 -5.29 -10.70 4.61
CA SER A 75 -5.74 -11.62 5.67
C SER A 75 -4.64 -11.90 6.69
N SER A 76 -3.40 -12.07 6.22
CA SER A 76 -2.24 -12.35 7.08
C SER A 76 -1.81 -11.12 7.89
N ILE A 77 -1.91 -9.90 7.32
CA ILE A 77 -1.56 -8.66 8.00
C ILE A 77 -2.59 -8.29 9.07
N VAL A 78 -3.89 -8.49 8.80
CA VAL A 78 -4.95 -8.22 9.81
C VAL A 78 -4.76 -9.09 11.05
N GLY A 79 -4.34 -10.36 10.89
CA GLY A 79 -4.02 -11.24 12.03
C GLY A 79 -2.77 -10.85 12.83
N LEU A 80 -1.90 -9.99 12.28
CA LEU A 80 -0.71 -9.46 12.96
C LEU A 80 -0.89 -8.02 13.47
N ALA A 81 -1.92 -7.32 12.99
CA ALA A 81 -2.28 -5.97 13.41
C ALA A 81 -3.08 -5.99 14.72
N GLU A 82 -2.54 -6.66 15.73
CA GLU A 82 -2.85 -6.27 17.11
C GLU A 82 -2.31 -4.85 17.32
N PRO A 83 -3.04 -3.97 18.01
CA PRO A 83 -2.57 -2.62 18.28
C PRO A 83 -1.28 -2.70 19.09
N THR A 84 -0.13 -2.46 18.46
CA THR A 84 1.11 -2.15 19.16
C THR A 84 0.95 -0.75 19.77
N GLU A 85 0.18 -0.66 20.85
CA GLU A 85 0.19 0.49 21.77
C GLU A 85 1.40 0.45 22.72
N VAL A 86 2.27 -0.56 22.59
CA VAL A 86 3.50 -0.70 23.38
C VAL A 86 4.71 -0.48 22.48
N ALA A 87 4.94 0.76 22.09
CA ALA A 87 6.26 1.20 21.64
C ALA A 87 6.94 1.94 22.80
N VAL A 88 8.22 1.62 23.00
CA VAL A 88 9.22 2.30 23.85
C VAL A 88 9.34 1.80 25.30
N GLN A 89 10.11 0.74 25.51
CA GLN A 89 10.89 0.57 26.75
C GLN A 89 12.26 1.23 26.53
N THR A 90 12.40 2.48 26.96
CA THR A 90 13.72 3.10 27.19
C THR A 90 14.22 2.66 28.56
N SER A 91 14.98 1.58 28.62
CA SER A 91 15.80 1.32 29.80
C SER A 91 17.07 0.59 29.37
N SER A 92 18.09 1.39 29.04
CA SER A 92 19.47 0.94 29.15
C SER A 92 20.03 1.58 30.42
N THR A 93 19.95 0.85 31.54
CA THR A 93 20.77 1.13 32.72
C THR A 93 21.82 0.04 32.76
N TRP A 94 23.05 0.39 32.41
CA TRP A 94 24.21 -0.47 32.61
C TRP A 94 24.77 -0.14 33.99
N GLU A 95 24.46 -0.94 35.00
CA GLU A 95 25.25 -0.98 36.21
C GLU A 95 26.40 -1.97 35.98
N VAL A 96 27.63 -1.45 36.02
CA VAL A 96 28.86 -2.24 36.03
C VAL A 96 29.30 -2.41 37.48
N GLU A 97 29.46 -3.67 37.89
CA GLU A 97 30.10 -4.10 39.14
C GLU A 97 31.62 -4.10 39.00
#